data_AF-A0A316WZG0-F1
#
_entry.id   AF-A0A316WZG0-F1
#
_cell.length_a   1.000
_cell.length_b   1.000
_cell.length_c   1.000
_cell.angle_alpha   90.00
_cell.angle_beta   90.00
_cell.angle_gamma   90.00
#
_symmetry.space_group_name_H-M   'P 1'
#
loop_
_entity.id
_entity.type
_entity.pdbx_description
1 polymer ?
#
loop_
_entity_poly.entity_id
_entity_poly.type
_entity_poly.pdbx_seq_one_letter_code
_entity_poly.pdbx_strand_id
1 'polypeptide(L)'
;MIELYSLISEKELLEIKNKNFKEFPCYLPLHFYIGKMPGISEEHLQFLVKFEINKKDISYFTTLNEGEIITKGTEDLDNVNSLIEDKIKIIGFFGKNKDLSQDIMGILENEKRFFEFRLKTYLDTNNREIIPYDYFEREIDSDDNISELTDEEEDASAKYYDEKRSKINTLEEVVGFLINEELSEDNINEIKNKSLASKFDSLGGLFGLGMYLRNVFIYPNKNENFIRYLKTYDPEYMVDRGEFGEGLIEDFLWRKLNDYLITEDSKKKIAELRKEQYDEDSFWANYIKEQLLSYNLDEAIIREYLDMEEKKDTSDEDFERYYFEQKRILTGISEEERSVYDQMKQDYFTIRHLIKKLKNKP
;
A
#
# COMPACT_ATOMS: atom_id res chain seq x y z
N MET A 1 -22.37 -0.63 8.90
CA MET A 1 -21.81 0.59 9.50
C MET A 1 -22.77 1.75 9.34
N ILE A 2 -22.76 2.70 10.27
CA ILE A 2 -23.33 4.03 10.06
C ILE A 2 -22.24 5.08 10.21
N GLU A 3 -22.42 6.20 9.53
CA GLU A 3 -21.51 7.34 9.62
C GLU A 3 -22.11 8.41 10.52
N LEU A 4 -21.29 8.93 11.43
CA LEU A 4 -21.60 10.06 12.26
C LEU A 4 -20.71 11.24 11.93
N TYR A 5 -21.31 12.42 11.96
CA TYR A 5 -20.68 13.67 11.59
C TYR A 5 -20.69 14.64 12.77
N SER A 6 -19.61 15.42 12.93
CA SER A 6 -19.55 16.49 13.94
C SER A 6 -18.74 17.69 13.44
N LEU A 7 -19.03 18.87 13.98
CA LEU A 7 -18.22 20.07 13.78
C LEU A 7 -17.37 20.29 15.03
N ILE A 8 -16.06 20.40 14.83
CA ILE A 8 -15.10 20.63 15.90
C ILE A 8 -14.28 21.90 15.62
N SER A 9 -13.85 22.55 16.67
CA SER A 9 -12.90 23.65 16.64
C SER A 9 -11.47 23.16 16.40
N GLU A 10 -10.57 24.10 16.12
CA GLU A 10 -9.14 23.84 16.03
C GLU A 10 -8.55 23.22 17.31
N LYS A 11 -8.98 23.74 18.47
CA LYS A 11 -8.55 23.24 19.78
C LYS A 11 -8.97 21.78 19.98
N GLU A 12 -10.21 21.45 19.63
CA GLU A 12 -10.71 20.08 19.70
C GLU A 12 -9.95 19.15 18.77
N LEU A 13 -9.61 19.60 17.56
CA LEU A 13 -8.83 18.80 16.62
C LEU A 13 -7.42 18.49 17.16
N LEU A 14 -6.76 19.45 17.80
CA LEU A 14 -5.46 19.22 18.45
C LEU A 14 -5.55 18.18 19.57
N GLU A 15 -6.62 18.21 20.37
CA GLU A 15 -6.85 17.24 21.44
C GLU A 15 -7.19 15.86 20.91
N ILE A 16 -8.03 15.76 19.87
CA ILE A 16 -8.33 14.51 19.17
C ILE A 16 -7.03 13.90 18.62
N LYS A 17 -6.15 14.71 18.03
CA LYS A 17 -4.83 14.24 17.57
C LYS A 17 -3.97 13.72 18.72
N ASN A 18 -3.98 14.37 19.89
CA ASN A 18 -3.23 13.89 21.05
C ASN A 18 -3.85 12.61 21.67
N LYS A 19 -5.10 12.31 21.32
CA LYS A 19 -5.80 11.05 21.59
C LYS A 19 -5.85 10.13 20.38
N ASN A 20 -4.90 10.28 19.45
CA ASN A 20 -4.71 9.38 18.33
C ASN A 20 -5.97 9.20 17.46
N PHE A 21 -6.80 10.24 17.34
CA PHE A 21 -8.05 10.19 16.56
C PHE A 21 -9.03 9.09 16.97
N LYS A 22 -8.88 8.50 18.16
CA LYS A 22 -9.74 7.42 18.66
C LYS A 22 -10.78 7.91 19.67
N GLU A 23 -10.67 9.15 20.14
CA GLU A 23 -11.56 9.68 21.17
C GLU A 23 -11.84 11.17 20.96
N PHE A 24 -13.07 11.57 21.23
CA PHE A 24 -13.44 12.97 21.39
C PHE A 24 -13.09 13.50 22.80
N PRO A 25 -12.65 14.76 22.92
CA PRO A 25 -12.39 15.40 24.21
C PRO A 25 -13.67 15.71 24.99
N CYS A 26 -13.55 15.88 26.32
CA CYS A 26 -14.68 16.13 27.22
C CYS A 26 -15.23 17.58 27.16
N TYR A 27 -15.68 18.03 25.98
CA TYR A 27 -16.38 19.30 25.80
C TYR A 27 -17.87 19.07 25.60
N LEU A 28 -18.62 19.00 26.70
CA LEU A 28 -20.04 18.68 26.66
C LEU A 28 -20.93 19.94 26.53
N PRO A 29 -22.06 19.86 25.81
CA PRO A 29 -22.55 18.70 25.08
C PRO A 29 -21.88 18.54 23.70
N LEU A 30 -21.61 17.29 23.29
CA LEU A 30 -21.21 17.00 21.90
C LEU A 30 -22.40 16.51 21.08
N HIS A 31 -22.39 16.89 19.81
CA HIS A 31 -23.45 16.62 18.85
C HIS A 31 -22.90 15.78 17.70
N PHE A 32 -23.52 14.63 17.46
CA PHE A 32 -23.16 13.69 16.40
C PHE A 32 -24.36 13.40 15.50
N TYR A 33 -24.25 13.73 14.22
CA TYR A 33 -25.34 13.65 13.25
C TYR A 33 -25.23 12.38 12.41
N ILE A 34 -26.30 11.60 12.30
CA ILE A 34 -26.33 10.32 11.60
C ILE A 34 -26.65 10.56 10.12
N GLY A 35 -25.72 10.24 9.22
CA GLY A 35 -25.96 10.27 7.76
C GLY A 35 -26.33 11.64 7.18
N LYS A 36 -26.15 12.73 7.94
CA LYS A 36 -26.41 14.10 7.52
C LYS A 36 -25.30 15.02 8.02
N MET A 37 -24.93 15.99 7.21
CA MET A 37 -23.99 17.03 7.63
C MET A 37 -24.65 17.99 8.63
N PRO A 38 -23.94 18.38 9.71
CA PRO A 38 -24.37 19.43 10.62
C PRO A 38 -24.55 20.77 9.90
N GLY A 39 -25.42 21.64 10.45
CA GLY A 39 -25.56 23.02 9.99
C GLY A 39 -24.24 23.78 10.14
N ILE A 40 -23.82 24.49 9.09
CA ILE A 40 -22.51 25.16 9.03
C ILE A 40 -22.65 26.61 9.49
N SER A 41 -21.78 27.05 10.40
CA SER A 41 -21.56 28.48 10.68
C SER A 41 -20.39 29.01 9.84
N GLU A 42 -20.56 30.13 9.14
CA GLU A 42 -19.48 30.75 8.38
C GLU A 42 -18.56 31.66 9.21
N GLU A 43 -18.91 31.92 10.48
CA GLU A 43 -18.25 32.95 11.29
C GLU A 43 -16.89 32.51 11.85
N HIS A 44 -16.75 31.24 12.22
CA HIS A 44 -15.55 30.68 12.84
C HIS A 44 -15.01 29.49 12.06
N LEU A 45 -13.69 29.27 12.12
CA LEU A 45 -13.08 28.08 11.53
C LEU A 45 -13.56 26.84 12.28
N GLN A 46 -14.20 25.92 11.58
CA GLN A 46 -14.67 24.64 12.09
C GLN A 46 -14.24 23.52 11.16
N PHE A 47 -13.85 22.38 11.71
CA PHE A 47 -13.56 21.16 10.96
C PHE A 47 -14.76 20.23 11.01
N LEU A 48 -15.11 19.69 9.86
CA LEU A 48 -16.07 18.61 9.76
C LEU A 48 -15.32 17.29 9.92
N VAL A 49 -15.72 16.51 10.92
CA VAL A 49 -15.20 15.16 11.14
C VAL A 49 -16.26 14.10 10.95
N LYS A 50 -15.82 12.90 10.54
CA LYS A 50 -16.63 11.70 10.32
C LYS A 50 -16.05 10.53 11.12
N PHE A 51 -16.88 9.71 11.73
CA PHE A 51 -16.47 8.41 12.26
C PHE A 51 -17.57 7.37 12.06
N GLU A 52 -17.20 6.10 12.18
CA GLU A 52 -18.09 4.97 11.89
C GLU A 52 -18.29 4.13 13.14
N ILE A 53 -19.56 3.74 13.38
CA ILE A 53 -19.94 2.83 14.47
C ILE A 53 -20.90 1.76 13.94
N ASN A 54 -21.00 0.64 14.65
CA ASN A 54 -21.95 -0.40 14.31
C ASN A 54 -23.39 0.07 14.56
N LYS A 55 -24.28 -0.20 13.59
CA LYS A 55 -25.69 0.21 13.68
C LYS A 55 -26.40 -0.35 14.91
N LYS A 56 -26.00 -1.55 15.35
CA LYS A 56 -26.63 -2.23 16.50
C LYS A 56 -26.31 -1.55 17.82
N ASP A 57 -25.18 -0.85 17.91
CA ASP A 57 -24.71 -0.25 19.17
C ASP A 57 -25.27 1.17 19.37
N ILE A 58 -25.94 1.73 18.36
CA ILE A 58 -26.62 3.02 18.47
C ILE A 58 -27.81 2.96 19.43
N SER A 59 -28.46 1.80 19.57
CA SER A 59 -29.71 1.68 20.33
C SER A 59 -29.57 2.06 21.81
N TYR A 60 -28.34 2.11 22.32
CA TYR A 60 -28.03 2.53 23.68
C TYR A 60 -28.07 4.05 23.88
N PHE A 61 -28.02 4.84 22.80
CA PHE A 61 -28.14 6.30 22.87
C PHE A 61 -29.60 6.73 22.72
N THR A 62 -30.08 7.57 23.63
CA THR A 62 -31.37 8.26 23.50
C THR A 62 -31.35 9.13 22.24
N THR A 63 -31.87 8.58 21.14
CA THR A 63 -32.04 9.29 19.86
C THR A 63 -33.04 10.42 20.07
N LEU A 64 -32.55 11.65 20.11
CA LEU A 64 -33.42 12.82 20.16
C LEU A 64 -33.95 13.06 18.75
N ASN A 65 -35.09 12.42 18.45
CA ASN A 65 -36.11 12.73 17.45
C ASN A 65 -35.76 13.01 15.97
N GLU A 66 -34.50 13.22 15.55
CA GLU A 66 -34.21 13.72 14.18
C GLU A 66 -32.95 13.12 13.51
N GLY A 67 -32.35 12.08 14.10
CA GLY A 67 -31.13 11.45 13.57
C GLY A 67 -29.84 12.05 14.14
N GLU A 68 -29.86 12.44 15.41
CA GLU A 68 -28.74 13.01 16.15
C GLU A 68 -28.52 12.26 17.48
N ILE A 69 -27.26 12.12 17.87
CA ILE A 69 -26.80 11.64 19.18
C ILE A 69 -26.18 12.82 19.92
N ILE A 70 -26.64 13.07 21.15
CA ILE A 70 -26.12 14.16 21.99
C ILE A 70 -25.53 13.55 23.25
N THR A 71 -24.23 13.77 23.50
CA THR A 71 -23.59 13.37 24.75
C THR A 71 -23.72 14.51 25.75
N LYS A 72 -24.36 14.25 26.90
CA LYS A 72 -24.57 15.28 27.94
C LYS A 72 -23.70 15.06 29.18
N GLY A 73 -23.14 13.86 29.32
CA GLY A 73 -22.24 13.46 30.40
C GLY A 73 -21.01 12.73 29.89
N THR A 74 -20.04 12.50 30.78
CA THR A 74 -18.82 11.76 30.49
C THR A 74 -19.10 10.29 30.16
N GLU A 75 -20.06 9.66 30.83
CA GLU A 75 -20.45 8.26 30.54
C GLU A 75 -20.97 8.09 29.11
N ASP A 76 -21.79 9.03 28.61
CA ASP A 76 -22.27 9.01 27.22
C ASP A 76 -21.10 9.15 26.23
N LEU A 77 -20.15 10.02 26.55
CA LEU A 77 -18.97 10.26 25.72
C LEU A 77 -18.03 9.06 25.69
N ASP A 78 -17.77 8.44 26.84
CA ASP A 78 -16.95 7.23 26.95
C ASP A 78 -17.57 6.08 26.16
N ASN A 79 -18.90 5.94 26.21
CA ASN A 79 -19.62 4.98 25.39
C ASN A 79 -19.44 5.28 23.89
N VAL A 80 -19.61 6.52 23.44
CA VAL A 80 -19.37 6.87 22.02
C VAL A 80 -17.94 6.57 21.61
N ASN A 81 -16.95 6.98 22.41
CA ASN A 81 -15.53 6.78 22.14
C ASN A 81 -15.19 5.29 22.03
N SER A 82 -15.74 4.44 22.91
CA SER A 82 -15.52 2.99 22.87
C SER A 82 -16.08 2.29 21.62
N LEU A 83 -17.00 2.94 20.90
CA LEU A 83 -17.67 2.40 19.72
C LEU A 83 -17.04 2.84 18.40
N ILE A 84 -16.02 3.71 18.43
CA ILE A 84 -15.32 4.17 17.23
C ILE A 84 -14.50 3.00 16.66
N GLU A 85 -14.90 2.48 15.50
CA GLU A 85 -14.24 1.31 14.90
C GLU A 85 -12.87 1.64 14.31
N ASP A 86 -12.81 2.54 13.32
CA ASP A 86 -11.55 2.90 12.63
C ASP A 86 -10.88 4.12 13.28
N LYS A 87 -11.40 5.33 13.03
CA LYS A 87 -10.92 6.59 13.61
C LYS A 87 -11.90 7.72 13.36
N ILE A 88 -11.65 8.86 14.00
CA ILE A 88 -12.22 10.16 13.66
C ILE A 88 -11.45 10.72 12.45
N LYS A 89 -12.13 10.84 11.31
CA LYS A 89 -11.58 11.32 10.03
C LYS A 89 -11.93 12.77 9.79
N ILE A 90 -10.98 13.58 9.32
CA ILE A 90 -11.25 14.96 8.90
C ILE A 90 -11.74 14.95 7.45
N ILE A 91 -12.93 15.49 7.20
CA ILE A 91 -13.55 15.44 5.87
C ILE A 91 -13.86 16.83 5.28
N GLY A 92 -13.71 17.88 6.07
CA GLY A 92 -14.02 19.24 5.65
C GLY A 92 -13.55 20.29 6.64
N PHE A 93 -13.58 21.55 6.20
CA PHE A 93 -13.50 22.70 7.08
C PHE A 93 -14.37 23.83 6.51
N PHE A 94 -14.84 24.71 7.39
CA PHE A 94 -15.71 25.85 7.10
C PHE A 94 -15.25 27.07 7.89
N GLY A 95 -15.63 28.26 7.46
CA GLY A 95 -15.34 29.52 8.18
C GLY A 95 -14.52 30.53 7.40
N LYS A 96 -14.68 31.82 7.73
CA LYS A 96 -14.04 32.96 7.03
C LYS A 96 -12.62 33.29 7.52
N ASN A 97 -12.29 32.96 8.77
CA ASN A 97 -10.99 33.29 9.34
C ASN A 97 -9.95 32.22 8.96
N LYS A 98 -9.05 32.59 8.05
CA LYS A 98 -8.16 31.65 7.36
C LYS A 98 -6.84 31.40 8.07
N ASP A 99 -6.51 32.08 9.17
CA ASP A 99 -5.25 31.87 9.87
C ASP A 99 -5.31 30.57 10.69
N LEU A 100 -5.04 29.45 10.01
CA LEU A 100 -4.78 28.17 10.64
C LEU A 100 -3.41 28.20 11.31
N SER A 101 -3.32 27.58 12.48
CA SER A 101 -2.00 27.25 13.03
C SER A 101 -1.22 26.33 12.09
N GLN A 102 0.11 26.42 12.18
CA GLN A 102 1.00 25.46 11.53
C GLN A 102 0.73 24.02 12.02
N ASP A 103 0.23 23.88 13.25
CA ASP A 103 -0.08 22.57 13.84
C ASP A 103 -1.19 21.86 13.07
N ILE A 104 -2.23 22.57 12.60
CA ILE A 104 -3.27 21.93 11.77
C ILE A 104 -2.73 21.47 10.42
N MET A 105 -1.87 22.27 9.78
CA MET A 105 -1.23 21.83 8.54
C MET A 105 -0.38 20.57 8.77
N GLY A 106 0.36 20.51 9.89
CA GLY A 106 1.11 19.32 10.29
C GLY A 106 0.20 18.11 10.49
N ILE A 107 -0.97 18.29 11.13
CA ILE A 107 -1.98 17.24 11.28
C ILE A 107 -2.45 16.71 9.94
N LEU A 108 -2.85 17.60 9.02
CA LEU A 108 -3.39 17.19 7.72
C LEU A 108 -2.33 16.49 6.86
N GLU A 109 -1.08 16.95 6.86
CA GLU A 109 0.00 16.29 6.12
C GLU A 109 0.31 14.90 6.70
N ASN A 110 0.23 14.72 8.02
CA ASN A 110 0.35 13.40 8.65
C ASN A 110 -0.81 12.48 8.28
N GLU A 111 -2.05 12.99 8.31
CA GLU A 111 -3.23 12.25 7.86
C GLU A 111 -3.11 11.84 6.38
N LYS A 112 -2.60 12.73 5.52
CA LYS A 112 -2.36 12.44 4.10
C LYS A 112 -1.42 11.25 3.97
N ARG A 113 -0.27 11.27 4.66
CA ARG A 113 0.72 10.19 4.63
C ARG A 113 0.14 8.88 5.14
N PHE A 114 -0.65 8.92 6.20
CA PHE A 114 -1.31 7.75 6.75
C PHE A 114 -2.27 7.10 5.73
N PHE A 115 -3.18 7.88 5.13
CA PHE A 115 -4.10 7.35 4.13
C PHE A 115 -3.39 6.90 2.84
N GLU A 116 -2.34 7.61 2.43
CA GLU A 116 -1.51 7.20 1.29
C GLU A 116 -0.86 5.85 1.54
N PHE A 117 -0.30 5.65 2.73
CA PHE A 117 0.32 4.39 3.11
C PHE A 117 -0.69 3.26 3.13
N ARG A 118 -1.87 3.43 3.77
CA ARG A 118 -2.93 2.40 3.76
C ARG A 118 -3.30 2.01 2.34
N LEU A 119 -3.55 3.00 1.48
CA LEU A 119 -3.94 2.77 0.09
C LEU A 119 -2.84 2.05 -0.70
N LYS A 120 -1.57 2.46 -0.55
CA LYS A 120 -0.43 1.79 -1.17
C LYS A 120 -0.31 0.36 -0.69
N THR A 121 -0.27 0.12 0.61
CA THR A 121 -0.10 -1.24 1.15
C THR A 121 -1.26 -2.16 0.78
N TYR A 122 -2.50 -1.66 0.75
CA TYR A 122 -3.66 -2.43 0.29
C TYR A 122 -3.51 -2.90 -1.17
N LEU A 123 -2.91 -2.06 -2.03
CA LEU A 123 -2.67 -2.38 -3.44
C LEU A 123 -1.41 -3.21 -3.65
N ASP A 124 -0.37 -2.99 -2.86
CA ASP A 124 0.96 -3.59 -3.00
C ASP A 124 1.04 -4.98 -2.37
N THR A 125 0.05 -5.36 -1.56
CA THR A 125 -0.04 -6.68 -0.94
C THR A 125 -1.18 -7.51 -1.54
N ASN A 126 -1.23 -8.82 -1.26
CA ASN A 126 -2.34 -9.72 -1.58
C ASN A 126 -3.26 -9.94 -0.36
N ASN A 127 -2.77 -9.59 0.84
CA ASN A 127 -3.57 -9.51 2.05
C ASN A 127 -4.52 -8.31 1.93
N ARG A 128 -5.81 -8.58 2.08
CA ARG A 128 -6.88 -7.57 1.97
C ARG A 128 -7.36 -7.09 3.34
N GLU A 129 -6.66 -7.46 4.41
CA GLU A 129 -6.88 -6.90 5.73
C GLU A 129 -6.60 -5.40 5.73
N ILE A 130 -7.57 -4.64 6.21
CA ILE A 130 -7.44 -3.20 6.36
C ILE A 130 -6.46 -2.94 7.49
N ILE A 131 -5.34 -2.28 7.19
CA ILE A 131 -4.38 -1.84 8.22
C ILE A 131 -5.12 -0.98 9.22
N PRO A 132 -5.25 -1.37 10.50
CA PRO A 132 -5.98 -0.58 11.47
C PRO A 132 -5.21 0.69 11.81
N TYR A 133 -5.90 1.74 12.29
CA TYR A 133 -5.25 3.02 12.58
C TYR A 133 -4.13 2.90 13.64
N ASP A 134 -4.35 2.09 14.67
CA ASP A 134 -3.41 1.80 15.77
C ASP A 134 -2.23 0.91 15.37
N TYR A 135 -2.15 0.47 14.11
CA TYR A 135 -1.07 -0.40 13.63
C TYR A 135 0.33 0.18 13.92
N PHE A 136 0.48 1.50 13.84
CA PHE A 136 1.77 2.19 14.04
C PHE A 136 2.07 2.54 15.50
N GLU A 137 1.13 2.29 16.41
CA GLU A 137 1.29 2.57 17.85
C GLU A 137 1.70 1.33 18.64
N ARG A 138 1.70 0.16 18.00
CA ARG A 138 2.17 -1.08 18.62
C ARG A 138 3.68 -0.99 18.81
N GLU A 139 4.12 -1.08 20.06
CA GLU A 139 5.51 -1.37 20.38
C GLU A 139 5.87 -2.69 19.71
N ILE A 140 6.96 -2.68 18.94
CA ILE A 140 7.53 -3.92 18.40
C ILE A 140 8.04 -4.67 19.64
N ASP A 141 7.37 -5.75 20.03
CA ASP A 141 7.91 -6.71 20.99
C ASP A 141 9.18 -7.28 20.35
N SER A 142 10.32 -6.68 20.69
CA SER A 142 11.64 -7.14 20.29
C SER A 142 12.04 -8.31 21.20
N ASP A 143 11.20 -9.34 21.27
CA ASP A 143 11.54 -10.63 21.86
C ASP A 143 11.99 -11.56 20.73
N ASP A 144 12.97 -11.09 19.96
CA ASP A 144 13.80 -11.97 19.14
C ASP A 144 14.68 -12.77 20.11
N ASN A 145 14.17 -13.93 20.55
CA ASN A 145 15.00 -15.00 21.05
C ASN A 145 15.86 -15.51 19.88
N ILE A 146 16.92 -14.75 19.57
CA ILE A 146 17.99 -15.21 18.69
C ILE A 146 18.63 -16.38 19.42
N SER A 147 18.34 -17.58 18.95
CA SER A 147 19.11 -18.78 19.29
C SER A 147 20.54 -18.56 18.82
N GLU A 148 21.41 -18.06 19.71
CA GLU A 148 22.85 -17.96 19.46
C GLU A 148 23.39 -19.37 19.20
N LEU A 149 23.76 -19.65 17.95
CA LEU A 149 24.55 -20.82 17.59
C LEU A 149 25.94 -20.65 18.19
N THR A 150 26.60 -21.77 18.50
CA THR A 150 28.01 -21.70 18.89
C THR A 150 28.88 -21.36 17.67
N ASP A 151 30.03 -20.69 17.87
CA ASP A 151 30.98 -20.34 16.79
C ASP A 151 31.32 -21.54 15.87
N GLU A 152 31.37 -22.75 16.42
CA GLU A 152 31.65 -23.98 15.65
C GLU A 152 30.47 -24.44 14.79
N GLU A 153 29.24 -24.22 15.24
CA GLU A 153 28.00 -24.53 14.50
C GLU A 153 27.75 -23.50 13.39
N GLU A 154 28.08 -22.23 13.63
CA GLU A 154 28.07 -21.19 12.60
C GLU A 154 29.05 -21.49 11.47
N ASP A 155 30.29 -21.87 11.81
CA ASP A 155 31.33 -22.21 10.84
C ASP A 155 30.98 -23.45 10.00
N ALA A 156 30.35 -24.46 10.62
CA ALA A 156 29.91 -25.67 9.91
C ALA A 156 28.71 -25.38 8.98
N SER A 157 27.76 -24.58 9.45
CA SER A 157 26.60 -24.13 8.68
C SER A 157 27.01 -23.28 7.48
N ALA A 158 27.90 -22.31 7.68
CA ALA A 158 28.44 -21.47 6.61
C ALA A 158 29.13 -22.29 5.51
N LYS A 159 29.98 -23.26 5.89
CA LYS A 159 30.63 -24.16 4.93
C LYS A 159 29.63 -25.01 4.14
N TYR A 160 28.60 -25.54 4.81
CA TYR A 160 27.55 -26.31 4.15
C TYR A 160 26.84 -25.48 3.07
N TYR A 161 26.45 -24.25 3.40
CA TYR A 161 25.76 -23.37 2.46
C TYR A 161 26.67 -22.88 1.33
N ASP A 162 27.93 -22.56 1.61
CA ASP A 162 28.91 -22.22 0.57
C ASP A 162 29.13 -23.38 -0.41
N GLU A 163 29.24 -24.62 0.10
CA GLU A 163 29.35 -25.81 -0.75
C GLU A 163 28.11 -26.03 -1.61
N LYS A 164 26.90 -25.85 -1.07
CA LYS A 164 25.65 -25.96 -1.83
C LYS A 164 25.57 -24.86 -2.90
N ARG A 165 25.79 -23.60 -2.54
CA ARG A 165 25.72 -22.43 -3.43
C ARG A 165 26.76 -22.51 -4.54
N SER A 166 27.96 -23.03 -4.27
CA SER A 166 29.01 -23.21 -5.29
C SER A 166 28.64 -24.21 -6.39
N LYS A 167 27.68 -25.11 -6.15
CA LYS A 167 27.23 -26.14 -7.10
C LYS A 167 26.04 -25.69 -7.95
N ILE A 168 25.42 -24.55 -7.63
CA ILE A 168 24.30 -23.98 -8.38
C ILE A 168 24.81 -23.38 -9.69
N ASN A 169 24.17 -23.71 -10.81
CA ASN A 169 24.55 -23.23 -12.15
C ASN A 169 23.40 -22.59 -12.93
N THR A 170 22.17 -22.68 -12.44
CA THR A 170 20.96 -22.19 -13.13
C THR A 170 20.07 -21.36 -12.20
N LEU A 171 19.15 -20.61 -12.81
CA LEU A 171 18.17 -19.77 -12.11
C LEU A 171 17.20 -20.63 -11.30
N GLU A 172 16.79 -21.75 -11.88
CA GLU A 172 15.87 -22.74 -11.30
C GLU A 172 16.45 -23.39 -10.06
N GLU A 173 17.76 -23.71 -10.08
CA GLU A 173 18.47 -24.25 -8.93
C GLU A 173 18.59 -23.22 -7.80
N VAL A 174 18.87 -21.94 -8.09
CA VAL A 174 18.86 -20.87 -7.08
C VAL A 174 17.50 -20.79 -6.41
N VAL A 175 16.43 -20.66 -7.21
CA VAL A 175 15.08 -20.50 -6.66
C VAL A 175 14.63 -21.77 -5.94
N GLY A 176 15.02 -22.95 -6.42
CA GLY A 176 14.82 -24.21 -5.72
C GLY A 176 15.50 -24.25 -4.35
N PHE A 177 16.76 -23.81 -4.27
CA PHE A 177 17.49 -23.72 -3.02
C PHE A 177 16.87 -22.69 -2.06
N LEU A 178 16.48 -21.52 -2.57
CA LEU A 178 15.81 -20.48 -1.78
C LEU A 178 14.54 -20.99 -1.09
N ILE A 179 13.66 -21.63 -1.85
CA ILE A 179 12.37 -22.10 -1.34
C ILE A 179 12.52 -23.27 -0.35
N ASN A 180 13.47 -24.17 -0.59
CA ASN A 180 13.54 -25.44 0.13
C ASN A 180 14.55 -25.47 1.29
N GLU A 181 15.57 -24.59 1.27
CA GLU A 181 16.70 -24.67 2.21
C GLU A 181 17.04 -23.32 2.87
N GLU A 182 16.78 -22.16 2.25
CA GLU A 182 17.25 -20.87 2.76
C GLU A 182 16.14 -20.02 3.40
N LEU A 183 15.00 -19.86 2.74
CA LEU A 183 13.94 -18.97 3.21
C LEU A 183 13.05 -19.66 4.24
N SER A 184 12.72 -18.94 5.31
CA SER A 184 11.69 -19.38 6.26
C SER A 184 10.30 -19.32 5.63
N GLU A 185 9.33 -20.00 6.25
CA GLU A 185 7.92 -19.93 5.85
C GLU A 185 7.38 -18.49 5.90
N ASP A 186 7.80 -17.71 6.89
CA ASP A 186 7.43 -16.30 7.01
C ASP A 186 7.97 -15.47 5.85
N ASN A 187 9.23 -15.68 5.45
CA ASN A 187 9.80 -15.00 4.27
C ASN A 187 9.08 -15.40 2.98
N ILE A 188 8.72 -16.68 2.83
CA ILE A 188 7.95 -17.17 1.67
C ILE A 188 6.57 -16.51 1.64
N ASN A 189 5.89 -16.42 2.79
CA ASN A 189 4.59 -15.79 2.90
C ASN A 189 4.67 -14.28 2.61
N GLU A 190 5.71 -13.59 3.05
CA GLU A 190 5.94 -12.18 2.72
C GLU A 190 6.06 -11.97 1.20
N ILE A 191 6.82 -12.83 0.50
CA ILE A 191 6.99 -12.74 -0.96
C ILE A 191 5.69 -13.06 -1.70
N LYS A 192 4.95 -14.09 -1.27
CA LYS A 192 3.61 -14.41 -1.79
C LYS A 192 2.60 -13.30 -1.53
N ASN A 193 2.78 -12.58 -0.44
CA ASN A 193 1.90 -11.49 -0.09
C ASN A 193 2.15 -10.24 -0.95
N LYS A 194 3.18 -10.17 -1.80
CA LYS A 194 3.37 -9.03 -2.71
C LYS A 194 2.46 -9.16 -3.94
N SER A 195 1.68 -8.12 -4.24
CA SER A 195 0.83 -8.08 -5.42
C SER A 195 1.64 -7.84 -6.69
N LEU A 196 1.01 -8.09 -7.84
CA LEU A 196 1.61 -7.73 -9.12
C LEU A 196 1.85 -6.21 -9.25
N ALA A 197 0.98 -5.37 -8.68
CA ALA A 197 1.15 -3.92 -8.72
C ALA A 197 2.50 -3.47 -8.12
N SER A 198 2.97 -4.15 -7.08
CA SER A 198 4.26 -3.85 -6.44
C SER A 198 5.47 -4.09 -7.36
N LYS A 199 5.32 -4.93 -8.41
CA LYS A 199 6.37 -5.21 -9.39
C LYS A 199 6.60 -4.06 -10.37
N PHE A 200 5.66 -3.14 -10.49
CA PHE A 200 5.72 -1.99 -11.40
C PHE A 200 6.15 -0.69 -10.72
N ASP A 201 6.42 -0.72 -9.41
CA ASP A 201 7.01 0.41 -8.69
C ASP A 201 8.55 0.40 -8.80
N SER A 202 9.08 1.43 -9.45
CA SER A 202 10.49 1.54 -9.89
C SER A 202 11.57 1.57 -8.79
N LEU A 203 11.21 1.60 -7.50
CA LEU A 203 12.16 1.85 -6.40
C LEU A 203 12.12 0.84 -5.25
N GLY A 204 11.13 -0.06 -5.20
CA GLY A 204 10.91 -0.94 -4.03
C GLY A 204 11.66 -2.27 -4.05
N GLY A 205 11.82 -2.90 -5.24
CA GLY A 205 12.29 -4.29 -5.35
C GLY A 205 13.79 -4.52 -5.13
N LEU A 206 14.62 -3.50 -5.39
CA LEU A 206 16.09 -3.63 -5.41
C LEU A 206 16.74 -3.45 -4.03
N PHE A 207 16.06 -2.78 -3.09
CA PHE A 207 16.50 -2.69 -1.69
C PHE A 207 15.87 -3.83 -0.86
N GLY A 208 16.62 -4.39 0.10
CA GLY A 208 16.19 -5.55 0.89
C GLY A 208 16.50 -6.88 0.19
N LEU A 209 15.50 -7.49 -0.45
CA LEU A 209 15.62 -8.83 -1.06
C LEU A 209 16.70 -8.89 -2.14
N GLY A 210 16.78 -7.89 -3.03
CA GLY A 210 17.86 -7.81 -4.02
C GLY A 210 19.26 -7.78 -3.40
N MET A 211 19.46 -6.98 -2.34
CA MET A 211 20.74 -6.95 -1.61
C MET A 211 21.05 -8.27 -0.92
N TYR A 212 20.04 -8.89 -0.30
CA TYR A 212 20.17 -10.20 0.30
C TYR A 212 20.60 -11.25 -0.73
N LEU A 213 19.94 -11.30 -1.89
CA LEU A 213 20.29 -12.22 -2.99
C LEU A 213 21.72 -12.02 -3.50
N ARG A 214 22.19 -10.76 -3.58
CA ARG A 214 23.60 -10.46 -3.90
C ARG A 214 24.54 -11.07 -2.84
N ASN A 215 24.23 -10.86 -1.56
CA ASN A 215 25.02 -11.39 -0.45
C ASN A 215 24.98 -12.91 -0.33
N VAL A 216 23.95 -13.57 -0.86
CA VAL A 216 23.81 -15.03 -0.80
C VAL A 216 24.46 -15.70 -2.02
N PHE A 217 24.17 -15.23 -3.24
CA PHE A 217 24.53 -15.95 -4.47
C PHE A 217 25.58 -15.28 -5.35
N ILE A 218 25.94 -14.02 -5.08
CA ILE A 218 26.80 -13.26 -5.99
C ILE A 218 28.13 -12.94 -5.33
N TYR A 219 28.13 -12.29 -4.16
CA TYR A 219 29.39 -11.90 -3.51
C TYR A 219 30.17 -13.07 -2.91
N PRO A 220 29.55 -14.03 -2.19
CA PRO A 220 30.30 -15.17 -1.67
C PRO A 220 30.58 -16.22 -2.75
N ASN A 221 29.74 -16.25 -3.79
CA ASN A 221 29.77 -17.32 -4.78
C ASN A 221 30.91 -17.11 -5.78
N LYS A 222 31.94 -17.94 -5.66
CA LYS A 222 33.06 -17.99 -6.61
C LYS A 222 32.75 -18.79 -7.88
N ASN A 223 31.51 -19.24 -8.07
CA ASN A 223 31.09 -19.94 -9.28
C ASN A 223 30.94 -18.98 -10.46
N GLU A 224 32.04 -18.78 -11.20
CA GLU A 224 32.08 -17.95 -12.40
C GLU A 224 31.13 -18.43 -13.51
N ASN A 225 30.80 -19.72 -13.55
CA ASN A 225 29.86 -20.24 -14.55
C ASN A 225 28.45 -19.72 -14.29
N PHE A 226 28.01 -19.72 -13.02
CA PHE A 226 26.71 -19.19 -12.64
C PHE A 226 26.61 -17.67 -12.89
N ILE A 227 27.65 -16.90 -12.52
CA ILE A 227 27.68 -15.45 -12.78
C ILE A 227 27.63 -15.16 -14.28
N ARG A 228 28.33 -15.96 -15.11
CA ARG A 228 28.28 -15.84 -16.56
C ARG A 228 26.92 -16.23 -17.13
N TYR A 229 26.30 -17.26 -16.57
CA TYR A 229 24.95 -17.68 -16.89
C TYR A 229 23.98 -16.51 -16.66
N LEU A 230 23.95 -15.89 -15.48
CA LEU A 230 23.06 -14.75 -15.19
C LEU A 230 23.23 -13.58 -16.16
N LYS A 231 24.47 -13.28 -16.56
CA LYS A 231 24.76 -12.20 -17.53
C LYS A 231 24.21 -12.46 -18.93
N THR A 232 24.13 -13.73 -19.34
CA THR A 232 23.77 -14.13 -20.71
C THR A 232 22.39 -14.76 -20.81
N TYR A 233 21.78 -15.10 -19.68
CA TYR A 233 20.43 -15.64 -19.60
C TYR A 233 19.44 -14.69 -20.26
N ASP A 234 18.63 -15.21 -21.17
CA ASP A 234 17.51 -14.50 -21.76
C ASP A 234 16.22 -15.12 -21.19
N PRO A 235 15.49 -14.38 -20.33
CA PRO A 235 14.22 -14.85 -19.79
C PRO A 235 13.11 -14.92 -20.85
N GLU A 236 13.35 -14.44 -22.09
CA GLU A 236 12.36 -14.30 -23.17
C GLU A 236 11.28 -13.23 -22.89
N TYR A 237 11.43 -12.44 -21.83
CA TYR A 237 10.52 -11.35 -21.45
C TYR A 237 11.28 -10.18 -20.81
N MET A 238 10.62 -9.04 -20.66
CA MET A 238 11.21 -7.86 -20.03
C MET A 238 11.26 -7.99 -18.51
N VAL A 239 12.44 -7.83 -17.93
CA VAL A 239 12.69 -7.86 -16.48
C VAL A 239 13.85 -6.95 -16.14
N ASP A 240 13.74 -6.22 -15.03
CA ASP A 240 14.88 -5.51 -14.48
C ASP A 240 15.85 -6.54 -13.89
N ARG A 241 17.03 -6.66 -14.47
CA ARG A 241 18.04 -7.63 -14.05
C ARG A 241 18.76 -7.20 -12.77
N GLY A 242 18.66 -5.93 -12.38
CA GLY A 242 19.56 -5.33 -11.42
C GLY A 242 21.00 -5.28 -11.94
N GLU A 243 21.96 -5.14 -11.04
CA GLU A 243 23.37 -4.92 -11.39
C GLU A 243 24.09 -6.21 -11.80
N PHE A 244 23.76 -7.32 -11.12
CA PHE A 244 24.46 -8.60 -11.25
C PHE A 244 23.55 -9.74 -11.71
N GLY A 245 22.27 -9.47 -11.96
CA GLY A 245 21.26 -10.48 -12.30
C GLY A 245 20.39 -10.91 -11.12
N GLU A 246 20.50 -10.27 -9.96
CA GLU A 246 19.65 -10.54 -8.78
C GLU A 246 18.17 -10.30 -9.05
N GLY A 247 17.83 -9.37 -9.96
CA GLY A 247 16.45 -9.13 -10.35
C GLY A 247 15.82 -10.29 -11.12
N LEU A 248 16.63 -11.10 -11.84
CA LEU A 248 16.16 -12.34 -12.45
C LEU A 248 15.75 -13.37 -11.40
N ILE A 249 16.54 -13.48 -10.33
CA ILE A 249 16.28 -14.41 -9.22
C ILE A 249 15.02 -13.97 -8.47
N GLU A 250 14.92 -12.69 -8.14
CA GLU A 250 13.79 -12.11 -7.43
C GLU A 250 12.47 -12.24 -8.22
N ASP A 251 12.48 -11.90 -9.51
CA ASP A 251 11.33 -12.06 -10.40
C ASP A 251 10.91 -13.53 -10.54
N PHE A 252 11.86 -14.44 -10.81
CA PHE A 252 11.55 -15.85 -10.98
C PHE A 252 11.03 -16.51 -9.69
N LEU A 253 11.59 -16.13 -8.54
CA LEU A 253 11.11 -16.56 -7.23
C LEU A 253 9.67 -16.12 -6.99
N TRP A 254 9.37 -14.83 -7.20
CA TRP A 254 8.01 -14.29 -7.02
C TRP A 254 7.02 -14.99 -7.95
N ARG A 255 7.37 -15.17 -9.22
CA ARG A 255 6.53 -15.87 -10.21
C ARG A 255 6.25 -17.31 -9.82
N LYS A 256 7.26 -18.03 -9.35
CA LYS A 256 7.12 -19.43 -8.94
C LYS A 256 6.26 -19.56 -7.68
N LEU A 257 6.36 -18.61 -6.74
CA LEU A 257 5.59 -18.63 -5.49
C LEU A 257 4.12 -18.19 -5.68
N ASN A 258 3.84 -17.39 -6.72
CA ASN A 258 2.51 -16.83 -6.99
C ASN A 258 1.83 -17.42 -8.24
N ASP A 259 2.37 -18.50 -8.84
CA ASP A 259 1.84 -19.12 -10.06
C ASP A 259 1.76 -18.19 -11.29
N TYR A 260 2.73 -17.28 -11.42
CA TYR A 260 2.88 -16.30 -12.52
C TYR A 260 4.01 -16.63 -13.50
N LEU A 261 4.35 -17.92 -13.65
CA LEU A 261 5.33 -18.34 -14.67
C LEU A 261 4.79 -18.01 -16.07
N ILE A 262 5.65 -17.48 -16.93
CA ILE A 262 5.27 -17.08 -18.28
C ILE A 262 4.77 -18.28 -19.09
N THR A 263 3.67 -18.10 -19.81
CA THR A 263 3.10 -19.12 -20.69
C THR A 263 3.66 -19.06 -22.10
N GLU A 264 3.58 -20.18 -22.83
CA GLU A 264 3.96 -20.23 -24.25
C GLU A 264 3.10 -19.30 -25.14
N ASP A 265 1.86 -19.02 -24.74
CA ASP A 265 1.00 -18.05 -25.43
C ASP A 265 1.53 -16.62 -25.26
N SER A 266 1.85 -16.23 -24.03
CA SER A 266 2.48 -14.94 -23.72
C SER A 266 3.81 -14.75 -24.45
N LYS A 267 4.67 -15.79 -24.48
CA LYS A 267 5.93 -15.75 -25.25
C LYS A 267 5.70 -15.48 -26.74
N LYS A 268 4.70 -16.13 -27.35
CA LYS A 268 4.35 -15.89 -28.76
C LYS A 268 3.87 -14.47 -28.98
N LYS A 269 2.98 -13.96 -28.12
CA LYS A 269 2.48 -12.58 -28.18
C LYS A 269 3.61 -11.55 -28.05
N ILE A 270 4.55 -11.77 -27.14
CA ILE A 270 5.75 -10.92 -26.98
C ILE A 270 6.64 -10.98 -28.23
N ALA A 271 6.88 -12.18 -28.77
CA ALA A 271 7.67 -12.34 -29.99
C ALA A 271 7.00 -11.71 -31.23
N GLU A 272 5.68 -11.67 -31.28
CA GLU A 272 4.92 -10.93 -32.29
C GLU A 272 5.02 -9.42 -32.09
N LEU A 273 4.81 -8.93 -30.85
CA LEU A 273 4.94 -7.52 -30.50
C LEU A 273 6.33 -6.96 -30.86
N ARG A 274 7.40 -7.71 -30.59
CA ARG A 274 8.78 -7.29 -30.91
C ARG A 274 9.08 -7.24 -32.42
N LYS A 275 8.26 -7.87 -33.27
CA LYS A 275 8.37 -7.77 -34.75
C LYS A 275 7.68 -6.51 -35.28
N GLU A 276 6.70 -6.00 -34.57
CA GLU A 276 6.09 -4.70 -34.85
C GLU A 276 7.18 -3.65 -34.56
N GLN A 277 7.73 -3.01 -35.60
CA GLN A 277 8.79 -2.02 -35.41
C GLN A 277 8.29 -0.93 -34.48
N TYR A 278 9.01 -0.69 -33.38
CA TYR A 278 8.72 0.41 -32.47
C TYR A 278 8.89 1.72 -33.24
N ASP A 279 7.79 2.40 -33.54
CA ASP A 279 7.83 3.83 -33.80
C ASP A 279 8.30 4.53 -32.51
N GLU A 280 9.12 5.58 -32.59
CA GLU A 280 9.66 6.27 -31.40
C GLU A 280 8.53 6.73 -30.48
N ASP A 281 7.40 7.13 -31.06
CA ASP A 281 6.18 7.55 -30.35
C ASP A 281 5.45 6.39 -29.63
N SER A 282 5.70 5.14 -30.02
CA SER A 282 5.05 3.94 -29.47
C SER A 282 5.95 3.10 -28.55
N PHE A 283 7.23 3.48 -28.42
CA PHE A 283 8.23 2.70 -27.71
C PHE A 283 7.82 2.38 -26.26
N TRP A 284 7.40 3.41 -25.51
CA TRP A 284 7.02 3.25 -24.09
C TRP A 284 5.77 2.40 -23.89
N ALA A 285 4.73 2.62 -24.71
CA ALA A 285 3.50 1.83 -24.62
C ALA A 285 3.75 0.35 -24.93
N ASN A 286 4.55 0.05 -25.96
CA ASN A 286 4.92 -1.32 -26.31
C ASN A 286 5.85 -1.95 -25.26
N TYR A 287 6.74 -1.17 -24.67
CA TYR A 287 7.59 -1.60 -23.55
C TYR A 287 6.74 -2.06 -22.35
N ILE A 288 5.77 -1.26 -21.93
CA ILE A 288 4.84 -1.60 -20.84
C ILE A 288 4.00 -2.81 -21.21
N LYS A 289 3.48 -2.86 -22.45
CA LYS A 289 2.68 -3.99 -22.96
C LYS A 289 3.45 -5.31 -22.90
N GLU A 290 4.74 -5.30 -23.25
CA GLU A 290 5.59 -6.49 -23.14
C GLU A 290 5.70 -6.97 -21.68
N GLN A 291 5.93 -6.06 -20.74
CA GLN A 291 5.97 -6.39 -19.32
C GLN A 291 4.64 -7.00 -18.84
N LEU A 292 3.51 -6.40 -19.19
CA LEU A 292 2.19 -6.91 -18.79
C LEU A 292 1.90 -8.30 -19.38
N LEU A 293 2.25 -8.53 -20.65
CA LEU A 293 2.16 -9.85 -21.29
C LEU A 293 3.03 -10.88 -20.57
N SER A 294 4.21 -10.50 -20.06
CA SER A 294 5.08 -11.41 -19.33
C SER A 294 4.42 -11.99 -18.07
N TYR A 295 3.47 -11.25 -17.47
CA TYR A 295 2.68 -11.69 -16.32
C TYR A 295 1.37 -12.40 -16.71
N ASN A 296 1.23 -12.79 -17.98
CA ASN A 296 0.07 -13.50 -18.52
C ASN A 296 -1.26 -12.72 -18.38
N LEU A 297 -1.20 -11.40 -18.37
CA LEU A 297 -2.41 -10.58 -18.29
C LEU A 297 -3.20 -10.62 -19.61
N ASP A 298 -4.52 -10.65 -19.48
CA ASP A 298 -5.44 -10.63 -20.62
C ASP A 298 -5.41 -9.27 -21.34
N GLU A 299 -5.68 -9.29 -22.65
CA GLU A 299 -5.66 -8.07 -23.47
C GLU A 299 -6.61 -6.98 -22.97
N ALA A 300 -7.73 -7.34 -22.36
CA ALA A 300 -8.68 -6.38 -21.82
C ALA A 300 -8.07 -5.59 -20.66
N ILE A 301 -7.40 -6.29 -19.73
CA ILE A 301 -6.69 -5.70 -18.59
C ILE A 301 -5.54 -4.82 -19.07
N ILE A 302 -4.77 -5.31 -20.05
CA ILE A 302 -3.66 -4.56 -20.65
C ILE A 302 -4.15 -3.25 -21.27
N ARG A 303 -5.27 -3.29 -22.02
CA ARG A 303 -5.86 -2.08 -22.62
C ARG A 303 -6.32 -1.09 -21.57
N GLU A 304 -6.99 -1.56 -20.51
CA GLU A 304 -7.43 -0.71 -19.40
C GLU A 304 -6.22 -0.04 -18.70
N TYR A 305 -5.15 -0.80 -18.47
CA TYR A 305 -3.92 -0.27 -17.87
C TYR A 305 -3.26 0.81 -18.73
N LEU A 306 -3.11 0.56 -20.04
CA LEU A 306 -2.48 1.49 -20.97
C LEU A 306 -3.29 2.78 -21.15
N ASP A 307 -4.63 2.71 -21.15
CA ASP A 307 -5.51 3.90 -21.15
C ASP A 307 -5.28 4.77 -19.90
N MET A 308 -5.01 4.16 -18.75
CA MET A 308 -4.64 4.91 -17.56
C MET A 308 -3.23 5.51 -17.65
N GLU A 309 -2.28 4.86 -18.34
CA GLU A 309 -0.91 5.38 -18.53
C GLU A 309 -0.94 6.63 -19.39
N GLU A 310 -1.67 6.60 -20.50
CA GLU A 310 -1.84 7.74 -21.40
C GLU A 310 -2.49 8.93 -20.67
N LYS A 311 -3.48 8.67 -19.81
CA LYS A 311 -4.14 9.71 -19.00
C LYS A 311 -3.23 10.28 -17.92
N LYS A 312 -2.36 9.45 -17.35
CA LYS A 312 -1.36 9.86 -16.35
C LYS A 312 -0.36 10.84 -16.97
N ASP A 313 0.09 10.59 -18.19
CA ASP A 313 1.09 11.41 -18.90
C ASP A 313 0.52 12.73 -19.43
N THR A 314 -0.79 12.82 -19.63
CA THR A 314 -1.46 13.99 -20.22
C THR A 314 -2.13 14.90 -19.19
N SER A 315 -2.27 14.47 -17.92
CA SER A 315 -2.99 15.20 -16.88
C SER A 315 -2.18 15.40 -15.59
N ASP A 316 -1.50 16.54 -15.49
CA ASP A 316 -0.78 16.95 -14.27
C ASP A 316 -1.70 17.08 -13.04
N GLU A 317 -2.98 17.43 -13.22
CA GLU A 317 -3.91 17.63 -12.10
C GLU A 317 -4.41 16.30 -11.49
N ASP A 318 -4.42 15.21 -12.28
CA ASP A 318 -4.99 13.91 -11.92
C ASP A 318 -3.98 12.74 -11.94
N PHE A 319 -2.67 12.99 -12.07
CA PHE A 319 -1.61 11.97 -12.04
C PHE A 319 -1.81 10.90 -10.96
N GLU A 320 -1.98 11.30 -9.69
CA GLU A 320 -2.14 10.36 -8.56
C GLU A 320 -3.41 9.51 -8.69
N ARG A 321 -4.49 10.03 -9.29
CA ARG A 321 -5.73 9.26 -9.48
C ARG A 321 -5.48 8.14 -10.47
N TYR A 322 -4.84 8.44 -11.60
CA TYR A 322 -4.51 7.44 -12.62
C TYR A 322 -3.47 6.44 -12.11
N TYR A 323 -2.47 6.90 -11.36
CA TYR A 323 -1.50 6.02 -10.69
C TYR A 323 -2.17 4.97 -9.78
N PHE A 324 -3.11 5.38 -8.91
CA PHE A 324 -3.81 4.43 -8.05
C PHE A 324 -4.79 3.52 -8.80
N GLU A 325 -5.36 3.97 -9.93
CA GLU A 325 -6.19 3.12 -10.78
C GLU A 325 -5.37 2.07 -11.54
N GLN A 326 -4.19 2.44 -12.03
CA GLN A 326 -3.25 1.48 -12.62
C GLN A 326 -2.87 0.38 -11.65
N LYS A 327 -2.50 0.77 -10.43
CA LYS A 327 -2.21 -0.19 -9.37
C LYS A 327 -3.41 -1.10 -9.12
N ARG A 328 -4.63 -0.54 -8.97
CA ARG A 328 -5.85 -1.32 -8.79
C ARG A 328 -6.05 -2.38 -9.89
N ILE A 329 -5.84 -2.01 -11.15
CA ILE A 329 -5.95 -2.92 -12.30
C ILE A 329 -4.98 -4.10 -12.14
N LEU A 330 -3.72 -3.83 -11.78
CA LEU A 330 -2.70 -4.87 -11.59
C LEU A 330 -2.93 -5.73 -10.35
N THR A 331 -3.44 -5.15 -9.26
CA THR A 331 -3.77 -5.88 -8.03
C THR A 331 -4.90 -6.88 -8.25
N GLY A 332 -5.77 -6.66 -9.25
CA GLY A 332 -6.85 -7.59 -9.60
C GLY A 332 -7.92 -7.73 -8.53
N ILE A 333 -8.27 -6.62 -7.86
CA ILE A 333 -9.21 -6.65 -6.73
C ILE A 333 -10.61 -7.12 -7.13
N SER A 334 -11.25 -7.88 -6.25
CA SER A 334 -12.64 -8.33 -6.42
C SER A 334 -13.66 -7.17 -6.31
N GLU A 335 -14.91 -7.42 -6.67
CA GLU A 335 -15.97 -6.39 -6.55
C GLU A 335 -16.26 -6.07 -5.07
N GLU A 336 -16.16 -7.06 -4.17
CA GLU A 336 -16.25 -6.80 -2.72
C GLU A 336 -15.09 -5.91 -2.23
N GLU A 337 -13.87 -6.21 -2.67
CA GLU A 337 -12.65 -5.44 -2.34
C GLU A 337 -12.68 -4.02 -2.93
N ARG A 338 -13.33 -3.84 -4.07
CA ARG A 338 -13.48 -2.54 -4.73
C ARG A 338 -14.10 -1.50 -3.82
N SER A 339 -15.12 -1.87 -3.05
CA SER A 339 -15.76 -0.96 -2.10
C SER A 339 -14.78 -0.43 -1.04
N VAL A 340 -13.87 -1.28 -0.57
CA VAL A 340 -12.83 -0.93 0.41
C VAL A 340 -11.79 -0.01 -0.23
N TYR A 341 -11.32 -0.36 -1.44
CA TYR A 341 -10.42 0.48 -2.22
C TYR A 341 -11.00 1.88 -2.44
N ASP A 342 -12.25 1.98 -2.89
CA ASP A 342 -12.91 3.25 -3.17
C ASP A 342 -13.01 4.11 -1.91
N GLN A 343 -13.28 3.51 -0.74
CA GLN A 343 -13.27 4.21 0.54
C GLN A 343 -11.87 4.72 0.92
N MET A 344 -10.83 3.88 0.83
CA MET A 344 -9.45 4.29 1.14
C MET A 344 -8.96 5.40 0.20
N LYS A 345 -9.28 5.27 -1.09
CA LYS A 345 -9.02 6.27 -2.11
C LYS A 345 -9.73 7.58 -1.78
N GLN A 346 -11.01 7.53 -1.42
CA GLN A 346 -11.77 8.71 -1.02
C GLN A 346 -11.15 9.40 0.20
N ASP A 347 -10.75 8.64 1.23
CA ASP A 347 -10.12 9.19 2.42
C ASP A 347 -8.83 9.94 2.08
N TYR A 348 -7.94 9.34 1.27
CA TYR A 348 -6.72 9.98 0.79
C TYR A 348 -6.99 11.28 0.01
N PHE A 349 -7.84 11.21 -1.01
CA PHE A 349 -8.12 12.37 -1.87
C PHE A 349 -8.89 13.47 -1.14
N THR A 350 -9.68 13.12 -0.13
CA THR A 350 -10.35 14.10 0.74
C THR A 350 -9.31 14.94 1.47
N ILE A 351 -8.37 14.32 2.21
CA ILE A 351 -7.33 15.06 2.92
C ILE A 351 -6.43 15.87 1.96
N ARG A 352 -6.02 15.27 0.83
CA ARG A 352 -5.24 15.96 -0.19
C ARG A 352 -5.96 17.23 -0.68
N HIS A 353 -7.26 17.14 -0.92
CA HIS A 353 -8.07 18.29 -1.35
C HIS A 353 -8.18 19.36 -0.27
N LEU A 354 -8.34 18.97 1.00
CA LEU A 354 -8.32 19.91 2.12
C LEU A 354 -6.99 20.66 2.18
N ILE A 355 -5.86 19.96 2.08
CA ILE A 355 -4.53 20.58 2.04
C ILE A 355 -4.41 21.55 0.85
N LYS A 356 -4.84 21.15 -0.36
CA LYS A 356 -4.80 22.00 -1.56
C LYS A 356 -5.64 23.27 -1.36
N LYS A 357 -6.86 23.13 -0.83
CA LYS A 357 -7.74 24.27 -0.51
C LYS A 357 -7.13 25.23 0.50
N LEU A 358 -6.42 24.72 1.50
CA LEU A 358 -5.76 25.52 2.53
C LEU A 358 -4.51 26.24 2.03
N LYS A 359 -3.74 25.60 1.14
CA LYS A 359 -2.56 26.21 0.51
C LYS A 359 -2.93 27.26 -0.53
N ASN A 360 -3.97 27.01 -1.32
CA ASN A 360 -4.41 27.88 -2.41
C ASN A 360 -5.40 28.98 -1.95
N LYS A 361 -5.21 29.58 -0.77
CA LYS A 361 -6.07 30.70 -0.34
C LYS A 361 -6.11 31.75 -1.47
N PRO A 362 -7.29 32.18 -1.94
CA PRO A 362 -7.40 33.48 -2.60
C PRO A 362 -7.08 34.60 -1.60
#